data_AF-A0A397AR58-F1
#
_entry.id   AF-A0A397AR58-F1
#
_cell.length_a   1.000
_cell.length_b   1.000
_cell.length_c   1.000
_cell.angle_alpha   90.00
_cell.angle_beta   90.00
_cell.angle_gamma   90.00
#
_symmetry.space_group_name_H-M   'P 1'
#
loop_
_entity.id
_entity.type
_entity.pdbx_description
1 polymer ?
#
loop_
_entity_poly.entity_id
_entity_poly.type
_entity_poly.pdbx_seq_one_letter_code
_entity_poly.pdbx_strand_id
1 'polypeptide(L)'
;VAVNQFSFWENKTAEEGAHFTFKRFQEQETRAKRAGKLIQLHEAGWSTAGENPVVKEASPRAQGVFTQDFLTLVARQNLNAFYFAAFDLPFNPTDIERNFGIHDVNRTLKPGVKAVHVGAPLQAVRLWAGDNVIKAHRYWNANDSVNENFGRVYGAKPSVGPSGVLDDEIWLWDKESSILYSKSSNQCLESSSENNTQTLRTSPCSKDNRDQKWSVANGNIASQNDANFCIDVDVNRPTTPDGNLVVAVSPCNKQPTQPISIVGAADEPLEIGIRSDGDVLIELSGKVTWKNTLQSDSKSRQWFYDPVIQSIKSKSSRLCLDAPEHKHGGSVVLANCDPNNVNQKWVLNDFTGQIHHATHFGFSLGAPDDVDGLVRLLWSDKNNVNQHWNIKPVKANA
;
A
#
# COMPACT_ATOMS: atom_id res chain seq x y z
N VAL A 1 14.15 -3.85 -9.49
CA VAL A 1 13.82 -5.27 -9.75
C VAL A 1 12.63 -5.31 -10.69
N ALA A 2 12.67 -6.13 -11.73
CA ALA A 2 11.56 -6.31 -12.65
C ALA A 2 11.04 -7.76 -12.53
N VAL A 3 9.72 -7.91 -12.40
CA VAL A 3 9.07 -9.22 -12.30
C VAL A 3 8.09 -9.37 -13.44
N ASN A 4 8.11 -10.52 -14.10
CA ASN A 4 7.08 -10.93 -15.04
C ASN A 4 6.19 -11.95 -14.32
N GLN A 5 4.87 -11.73 -14.30
CA GLN A 5 3.94 -12.63 -13.63
C GLN A 5 2.64 -12.74 -14.42
N PHE A 6 2.36 -13.95 -14.88
CA PHE A 6 1.19 -14.28 -15.69
C PHE A 6 0.37 -15.36 -15.00
N SER A 7 -0.62 -14.95 -14.21
CA SER A 7 -1.61 -15.89 -13.62
C SER A 7 -2.35 -16.70 -14.70
N PHE A 8 -2.42 -16.18 -15.92
CA PHE A 8 -2.95 -16.87 -17.11
C PHE A 8 -2.34 -18.27 -17.30
N TRP A 9 -1.02 -18.42 -17.08
CA TRP A 9 -0.30 -19.69 -17.25
C TRP A 9 -0.34 -20.60 -16.03
N GLU A 10 -1.02 -20.21 -14.95
CA GLU A 10 -1.10 -20.95 -13.68
C GLU A 10 -2.50 -21.53 -13.43
N ASN A 11 -3.23 -21.85 -14.50
CA ASN A 11 -4.58 -22.45 -14.48
C ASN A 11 -5.57 -21.67 -13.58
N LYS A 12 -5.55 -20.33 -13.69
CA LYS A 12 -6.46 -19.41 -13.00
C LYS A 12 -7.52 -18.88 -13.94
N THR A 13 -8.71 -18.59 -13.41
CA THR A 13 -9.70 -17.77 -14.13
C THR A 13 -9.28 -16.30 -14.11
N ALA A 14 -9.88 -15.48 -14.98
CA ALA A 14 -9.64 -14.05 -15.02
C ALA A 14 -10.01 -13.37 -13.70
N GLU A 15 -11.11 -13.78 -13.06
CA GLU A 15 -11.56 -13.28 -11.76
C GLU A 15 -10.55 -13.60 -10.63
N GLU A 16 -9.82 -14.72 -10.71
CA GLU A 16 -8.77 -15.07 -9.76
C GLU A 16 -7.42 -14.38 -10.07
N GLY A 17 -7.23 -14.00 -11.33
CA GLY A 17 -5.91 -13.71 -11.91
C GLY A 17 -5.18 -12.55 -11.25
N ALA A 18 -5.84 -11.42 -11.01
CA ALA A 18 -5.21 -10.24 -10.41
C ALA A 18 -4.82 -10.49 -8.96
N HIS A 19 -5.70 -11.12 -8.17
CA HIS A 19 -5.43 -11.48 -6.79
C HIS A 19 -4.23 -12.44 -6.68
N PHE A 20 -4.19 -13.46 -7.54
CA PHE A 20 -3.08 -14.40 -7.59
C PHE A 20 -1.77 -13.74 -8.06
N THR A 21 -1.85 -12.77 -8.97
CA THR A 21 -0.71 -11.94 -9.37
C THR A 21 -0.12 -11.21 -8.17
N PHE A 22 -0.96 -10.58 -7.34
CA PHE A 22 -0.51 -9.89 -6.14
C PHE A 22 0.19 -10.83 -5.13
N LYS A 23 -0.38 -12.01 -4.89
CA LYS A 23 0.23 -13.02 -4.01
C LYS A 23 1.67 -13.36 -4.44
N ARG A 24 1.89 -13.59 -5.74
CA ARG A 24 3.21 -13.90 -6.31
C ARG A 24 4.13 -12.68 -6.30
N PHE A 25 3.58 -11.51 -6.61
CA PHE A 25 4.33 -10.26 -6.61
C PHE A 25 4.85 -9.89 -5.21
N GLN A 26 4.03 -10.06 -4.16
CA GLN A 26 4.41 -9.70 -2.80
C GLN A 26 5.62 -10.50 -2.27
N GLU A 27 5.82 -11.74 -2.73
CA GLU A 27 7.03 -12.51 -2.44
C GLU A 27 8.28 -11.74 -2.90
N GLN A 28 8.27 -11.33 -4.17
CA GLN A 28 9.40 -10.64 -4.77
C GLN A 28 9.53 -9.21 -4.25
N GLU A 29 8.42 -8.56 -3.89
CA GLU A 29 8.41 -7.26 -3.23
C GLU A 29 9.16 -7.30 -1.90
N THR A 30 8.87 -8.28 -1.05
CA THR A 30 9.57 -8.48 0.24
C THR A 30 11.07 -8.63 0.02
N ARG A 31 11.49 -9.45 -0.95
CA ARG A 31 12.92 -9.62 -1.30
C ARG A 31 13.55 -8.34 -1.82
N ALA A 32 12.86 -7.61 -2.69
CA ALA A 32 13.34 -6.35 -3.26
C ALA A 32 13.49 -5.26 -2.19
N LYS A 33 12.49 -5.11 -1.30
CA LYS A 33 12.53 -4.15 -0.19
C LYS A 33 13.72 -4.45 0.75
N ARG A 34 13.95 -5.71 1.15
CA ARG A 34 15.15 -6.14 1.91
C ARG A 34 16.47 -5.86 1.19
N ALA A 35 16.46 -5.91 -0.14
CA ALA A 35 17.61 -5.57 -0.97
C ALA A 35 17.80 -4.06 -1.17
N GLY A 36 16.93 -3.20 -0.61
CA GLY A 36 16.99 -1.74 -0.80
C GLY A 36 16.64 -1.32 -2.23
N LYS A 37 15.78 -2.07 -2.91
CA LYS A 37 15.44 -1.87 -4.32
C LYS A 37 13.94 -1.66 -4.51
N LEU A 38 13.60 -0.72 -5.39
CA LEU A 38 12.26 -0.65 -5.98
C LEU A 38 12.00 -1.86 -6.87
N ILE A 39 10.72 -2.21 -6.98
CA ILE A 39 10.22 -3.33 -7.78
C ILE A 39 9.13 -2.84 -8.73
N GLN A 40 9.08 -3.43 -9.93
CA GLN A 40 8.03 -3.21 -10.91
C GLN A 40 7.52 -4.55 -11.44
N LEU A 41 6.23 -4.60 -11.75
CA LEU A 41 5.60 -5.69 -12.47
C LEU A 41 5.71 -5.42 -13.97
N HIS A 42 6.76 -5.94 -14.58
CA HIS A 42 7.13 -5.63 -15.95
C HIS A 42 6.24 -6.31 -16.99
N GLU A 43 5.64 -7.45 -16.70
CA GLU A 43 4.69 -8.08 -17.60
C GLU A 43 3.58 -8.80 -16.84
N ALA A 44 2.35 -8.52 -17.25
CA ALA A 44 1.15 -9.28 -16.96
C ALA A 44 0.16 -9.11 -18.12
N GLY A 45 -0.73 -10.07 -18.32
CA GLY A 45 -1.74 -9.98 -19.37
C GLY A 45 -2.62 -11.22 -19.46
N TRP A 46 -3.66 -11.11 -20.28
CA TRP A 46 -4.59 -12.20 -20.54
C TRP A 46 -4.87 -12.30 -22.04
N SER A 47 -4.92 -13.53 -22.55
CA SER A 47 -5.21 -13.78 -23.95
C SER A 47 -6.71 -13.74 -24.23
N THR A 48 -7.12 -13.20 -25.39
CA THR A 48 -8.53 -13.20 -25.81
C THR A 48 -8.98 -14.44 -26.54
N ALA A 49 -8.07 -15.32 -26.98
CA ALA A 49 -8.42 -16.51 -27.75
C ALA A 49 -7.25 -17.49 -27.82
N GLY A 50 -7.51 -18.69 -28.34
CA GLY A 50 -6.55 -19.79 -28.43
C GLY A 50 -6.73 -20.80 -27.30
N GLU A 51 -6.09 -21.95 -27.44
CA GLU A 51 -6.20 -23.06 -26.50
C GLU A 51 -4.81 -23.52 -26.07
N ASN A 52 -4.66 -23.83 -24.77
CA ASN A 52 -3.46 -24.43 -24.23
C ASN A 52 -3.85 -25.31 -23.02
N PRO A 53 -3.34 -26.55 -22.89
CA PRO A 53 -3.72 -27.46 -21.81
C PRO A 53 -3.52 -26.94 -20.38
N VAL A 54 -2.62 -25.96 -20.17
CA VAL A 54 -2.33 -25.40 -18.84
C VAL A 54 -3.15 -24.14 -18.52
N VAL A 55 -3.91 -23.62 -19.49
CA VAL A 55 -4.70 -22.40 -19.37
C VAL A 55 -6.15 -22.76 -19.09
N LYS A 56 -6.75 -22.07 -18.11
CA LYS A 56 -8.12 -22.31 -17.71
C LYS A 56 -9.14 -21.75 -18.70
N GLU A 57 -8.89 -20.53 -19.17
CA GLU A 57 -9.76 -19.81 -20.11
C GLU A 57 -9.00 -18.71 -20.87
N ALA A 58 -9.36 -18.54 -22.14
CA ALA A 58 -8.95 -17.42 -22.98
C ALA A 58 -10.17 -16.94 -23.77
N SER A 59 -10.62 -15.72 -23.48
CA SER A 59 -11.79 -15.14 -24.15
C SER A 59 -11.75 -13.60 -24.08
N PRO A 60 -12.48 -12.89 -24.95
CA PRO A 60 -12.59 -11.44 -24.86
C PRO A 60 -13.15 -10.96 -23.51
N ARG A 61 -14.09 -11.72 -22.92
CA ARG A 61 -14.63 -11.44 -21.58
C ARG A 61 -13.51 -11.57 -20.53
N ALA A 62 -12.78 -12.68 -20.55
CA ALA A 62 -11.73 -12.97 -19.57
C ALA A 62 -10.63 -11.89 -19.60
N GLN A 63 -10.20 -11.43 -20.78
CA GLN A 63 -9.25 -10.32 -20.87
C GLN A 63 -9.81 -9.02 -20.28
N GLY A 64 -11.07 -8.69 -20.56
CA GLY A 64 -11.71 -7.51 -19.97
C GLY A 64 -11.75 -7.56 -18.44
N VAL A 65 -12.18 -8.69 -17.87
CA VAL A 65 -12.23 -8.93 -16.42
C VAL A 65 -10.85 -8.81 -15.79
N PHE A 66 -9.86 -9.56 -16.29
CA PHE A 66 -8.51 -9.50 -15.75
C PHE A 66 -7.93 -8.10 -15.86
N THR A 67 -8.14 -7.39 -16.97
CA THR A 67 -7.60 -6.04 -17.16
C THR A 67 -8.23 -5.04 -16.18
N GLN A 68 -9.55 -5.11 -15.94
CA GLN A 68 -10.22 -4.31 -14.93
C GLN A 68 -9.62 -4.55 -13.53
N ASP A 69 -9.53 -5.81 -13.12
CA ASP A 69 -9.05 -6.18 -11.78
C ASP A 69 -7.56 -5.89 -11.61
N PHE A 70 -6.78 -6.09 -12.66
CA PHE A 70 -5.35 -5.81 -12.70
C PHE A 70 -5.07 -4.32 -12.56
N LEU A 71 -5.71 -3.45 -13.36
CA LEU A 71 -5.50 -2.01 -13.25
C LEU A 71 -6.03 -1.46 -11.92
N THR A 72 -7.09 -2.05 -11.37
CA THR A 72 -7.58 -1.74 -10.02
C THR A 72 -6.55 -2.12 -8.95
N LEU A 73 -5.94 -3.31 -9.05
CA LEU A 73 -4.85 -3.75 -8.18
C LEU A 73 -3.66 -2.77 -8.26
N VAL A 74 -3.22 -2.45 -9.47
CA VAL A 74 -2.09 -1.55 -9.74
C VAL A 74 -2.31 -0.20 -9.06
N ALA A 75 -3.51 0.39 -9.20
CA ALA A 75 -3.86 1.66 -8.59
C ALA A 75 -3.92 1.58 -7.04
N ARG A 76 -4.47 0.52 -6.48
CA ARG A 76 -4.58 0.35 -5.01
C ARG A 76 -3.22 0.12 -4.35
N GLN A 77 -2.35 -0.62 -5.01
CA GLN A 77 -1.06 -1.04 -4.47
C GLN A 77 0.11 -0.13 -4.89
N ASN A 78 -0.14 0.85 -5.77
CA ASN A 78 0.90 1.69 -6.38
C ASN A 78 2.01 0.89 -7.06
N LEU A 79 1.60 -0.09 -7.85
CA LEU A 79 2.53 -0.89 -8.62
C LEU A 79 3.00 -0.10 -9.84
N ASN A 80 4.31 0.00 -10.02
CA ASN A 80 4.84 0.29 -11.36
C ASN A 80 4.61 -0.95 -12.20
N ALA A 81 3.66 -0.90 -13.12
CA ALA A 81 3.19 -2.06 -13.87
C ALA A 81 3.10 -1.80 -15.37
N PHE A 82 3.43 -2.82 -16.15
CA PHE A 82 3.33 -2.81 -17.60
C PHE A 82 2.50 -4.01 -18.07
N TYR A 83 1.66 -3.76 -19.06
CA TYR A 83 0.83 -4.80 -19.67
C TYR A 83 1.59 -5.41 -20.85
N PHE A 84 1.60 -6.75 -20.95
CA PHE A 84 2.53 -7.49 -21.79
C PHE A 84 2.51 -7.10 -23.27
N ALA A 85 1.36 -6.89 -23.91
CA ALA A 85 1.35 -6.57 -25.33
C ALA A 85 0.36 -5.47 -25.70
N ALA A 86 0.85 -4.53 -26.52
CA ALA A 86 0.05 -3.46 -27.10
C ALA A 86 -0.88 -3.95 -28.22
N PHE A 87 -0.42 -4.88 -29.06
CA PHE A 87 -1.11 -5.37 -30.26
C PHE A 87 -1.12 -6.89 -30.32
N ASP A 88 -2.19 -7.45 -30.86
CA ASP A 88 -2.19 -8.84 -31.29
C ASP A 88 -1.20 -9.05 -32.44
N LEU A 89 -0.65 -10.26 -32.52
CA LEU A 89 0.34 -10.63 -33.51
C LEU A 89 -0.36 -11.30 -34.73
N PRO A 90 0.14 -11.08 -35.96
CA PRO A 90 -0.52 -11.60 -37.17
C PRO A 90 -0.17 -13.06 -37.50
N PHE A 91 0.82 -13.65 -36.83
CA PHE A 91 1.30 -15.01 -37.14
C PHE A 91 0.43 -16.11 -36.52
N ASN A 92 0.52 -17.32 -37.07
CA ASN A 92 -0.06 -18.58 -36.61
C ASN A 92 -1.45 -18.49 -35.91
N PRO A 93 -2.58 -18.73 -36.61
CA PRO A 93 -3.93 -18.50 -36.09
C PRO A 93 -4.31 -19.30 -34.85
N THR A 94 -3.58 -20.37 -34.54
CA THR A 94 -3.87 -21.23 -33.39
C THR A 94 -3.08 -20.88 -32.13
N ASP A 95 -2.01 -20.08 -32.23
CA ASP A 95 -1.16 -19.78 -31.07
C ASP A 95 -1.89 -18.85 -30.11
N ILE A 96 -1.90 -19.21 -28.83
CA ILE A 96 -2.63 -18.46 -27.80
C ILE A 96 -1.92 -17.14 -27.47
N GLU A 97 -0.60 -17.09 -27.63
CA GLU A 97 0.28 -15.94 -27.33
C GLU A 97 0.01 -14.74 -28.25
N ARG A 98 -0.50 -14.99 -29.47
CA ARG A 98 -0.78 -13.90 -30.42
C ARG A 98 -1.91 -12.98 -29.98
N ASN A 99 -2.78 -13.45 -29.08
CA ASN A 99 -4.05 -12.81 -28.73
C ASN A 99 -3.97 -11.99 -27.41
N PHE A 100 -2.77 -11.72 -26.91
CA PHE A 100 -2.54 -10.96 -25.66
C PHE A 100 -2.64 -9.44 -25.82
N GLY A 101 -2.70 -8.92 -27.05
CA GLY A 101 -2.73 -7.50 -27.31
C GLY A 101 -3.94 -6.83 -26.66
N ILE A 102 -3.75 -5.62 -26.13
CA ILE A 102 -4.87 -4.75 -25.76
C ILE A 102 -5.58 -4.15 -27.00
N HIS A 103 -4.87 -4.06 -28.12
CA HIS A 103 -5.42 -3.81 -29.45
C HIS A 103 -5.37 -5.07 -30.30
N ASP A 104 -6.26 -5.18 -31.28
CA ASP A 104 -6.20 -6.22 -32.30
C ASP A 104 -5.06 -5.98 -33.33
N VAL A 105 -4.93 -6.90 -34.29
CA VAL A 105 -3.93 -6.83 -35.38
C VAL A 105 -4.07 -5.58 -36.27
N ASN A 106 -5.26 -4.96 -36.28
CA ASN A 106 -5.57 -3.75 -37.02
C ASN A 106 -5.42 -2.48 -36.16
N ARG A 107 -4.82 -2.61 -34.96
CA ARG A 107 -4.61 -1.51 -33.99
C ARG A 107 -5.91 -0.91 -33.45
N THR A 108 -7.00 -1.66 -33.48
CA THR A 108 -8.26 -1.27 -32.84
C THR A 108 -8.26 -1.74 -31.39
N LEU A 109 -8.54 -0.84 -30.45
CA LEU A 109 -8.60 -1.18 -29.02
C LEU A 109 -9.73 -2.19 -28.78
N LYS A 110 -9.42 -3.30 -28.11
CA LYS A 110 -10.38 -4.37 -27.89
C LYS A 110 -11.53 -3.93 -26.98
N PRO A 111 -12.79 -4.33 -27.26
CA PRO A 111 -13.96 -3.83 -26.52
C PRO A 111 -13.90 -4.07 -25.00
N GLY A 112 -13.42 -5.25 -24.57
CA GLY A 112 -13.28 -5.57 -23.15
C GLY A 112 -12.29 -4.65 -22.43
N VAL A 113 -11.18 -4.30 -23.08
CA VAL A 113 -10.19 -3.36 -22.54
C VAL A 113 -10.73 -1.93 -22.56
N LYS A 114 -11.44 -1.54 -23.64
CA LYS A 114 -12.07 -0.21 -23.76
C LYS A 114 -13.11 0.05 -22.66
N ALA A 115 -13.77 -0.99 -22.16
CA ALA A 115 -14.79 -0.90 -21.11
C ALA A 115 -14.21 -0.76 -19.69
N VAL A 116 -12.89 -0.93 -19.52
CA VAL A 116 -12.23 -0.86 -18.21
C VAL A 116 -12.31 0.55 -17.65
N HIS A 117 -12.70 0.66 -16.38
CA HIS A 117 -12.76 1.92 -15.64
C HIS A 117 -12.19 1.72 -14.24
N VAL A 118 -11.03 2.33 -13.98
CA VAL A 118 -10.47 2.41 -12.62
C VAL A 118 -11.01 3.69 -11.98
N GLY A 119 -11.63 3.55 -10.80
CA GLY A 119 -12.14 4.67 -10.03
C GLY A 119 -11.03 5.58 -9.51
N ALA A 120 -11.43 6.67 -8.85
CA ALA A 120 -10.48 7.57 -8.19
C ALA A 120 -9.63 6.82 -7.14
N PRO A 121 -8.39 7.29 -6.85
CA PRO A 121 -7.58 6.74 -5.78
C PRO A 121 -8.33 6.76 -4.44
N LEU A 122 -8.29 5.63 -3.73
CA LEU A 122 -8.93 5.48 -2.42
C LEU A 122 -8.13 6.21 -1.34
N GLN A 123 -8.79 6.59 -0.24
CA GLN A 123 -8.11 7.24 0.87
C GLN A 123 -7.36 6.18 1.71
N ALA A 124 -6.03 6.31 1.84
CA ALA A 124 -5.30 5.52 2.83
C ALA A 124 -5.64 6.00 4.24
N VAL A 125 -5.95 5.05 5.12
CA VAL A 125 -6.34 5.29 6.50
C VAL A 125 -5.67 4.28 7.43
N ARG A 126 -5.58 4.67 8.69
CA ARG A 126 -5.17 3.85 9.83
C ARG A 126 -6.32 3.79 10.81
N LEU A 127 -6.59 2.59 11.32
CA LEU A 127 -7.67 2.35 12.28
C LEU A 127 -7.07 2.24 13.68
N TRP A 128 -7.23 3.26 14.51
CA TRP A 128 -6.64 3.34 15.85
C TRP A 128 -7.58 2.82 16.92
N ALA A 129 -7.07 1.90 17.74
CA ALA A 129 -7.66 1.39 18.95
C ALA A 129 -6.81 1.80 20.16
N GLY A 130 -7.06 3.00 20.70
CA GLY A 130 -6.24 3.58 21.76
C GLY A 130 -4.80 3.88 21.31
N ASP A 131 -3.83 3.12 21.83
CA ASP A 131 -2.41 3.20 21.41
C ASP A 131 -2.02 2.14 20.37
N ASN A 132 -2.97 1.31 19.95
CA ASN A 132 -2.77 0.25 18.98
C ASN A 132 -3.47 0.61 17.67
N VAL A 133 -3.15 -0.13 16.62
CA VAL A 133 -3.79 -0.03 15.31
C VAL A 133 -4.25 -1.41 14.87
N ILE A 134 -5.32 -1.44 14.10
CA ILE A 134 -5.85 -2.68 13.50
C ILE A 134 -5.06 -2.96 12.22
N LYS A 135 -4.52 -4.17 12.14
CA LYS A 135 -3.65 -4.65 11.08
C LYS A 135 -4.22 -5.90 10.42
N ALA A 136 -3.75 -6.23 9.23
CA ALA A 136 -4.06 -7.46 8.52
C ALA A 136 -2.79 -8.19 8.11
N HIS A 137 -2.77 -9.51 8.34
CA HIS A 137 -1.64 -10.34 7.92
C HIS A 137 -1.57 -10.48 6.40
N ARG A 138 -0.40 -10.18 5.87
CA ARG A 138 -0.01 -10.33 4.46
C ARG A 138 0.33 -11.77 4.08
N TYR A 139 0.58 -12.06 2.80
CA TYR A 139 0.93 -13.42 2.32
C TYR A 139 2.34 -13.87 2.74
N TRP A 140 3.29 -12.94 2.77
CA TRP A 140 4.70 -13.22 3.01
C TRP A 140 5.23 -12.40 4.18
N ASN A 141 5.78 -13.07 5.20
CA ASN A 141 6.37 -12.40 6.35
C ASN A 141 7.59 -11.56 5.95
N ALA A 142 7.97 -10.61 6.80
CA ALA A 142 9.13 -9.75 6.56
C ALA A 142 10.46 -10.52 6.42
N ASN A 143 10.53 -11.76 6.91
CA ASN A 143 11.68 -12.64 6.76
C ASN A 143 11.66 -13.48 5.47
N ASP A 144 10.70 -13.26 4.56
CA ASP A 144 10.47 -13.98 3.30
C ASP A 144 9.86 -15.40 3.46
N SER A 145 9.37 -15.77 4.65
CA SER A 145 8.57 -17.00 4.80
C SER A 145 7.10 -16.78 4.45
N VAL A 146 6.40 -17.84 4.04
CA VAL A 146 4.95 -17.82 3.89
C VAL A 146 4.31 -17.52 5.24
N ASN A 147 3.30 -16.65 5.25
CA ASN A 147 2.54 -16.35 6.45
C ASN A 147 1.35 -17.31 6.59
N GLU A 148 1.40 -18.16 7.61
CA GLU A 148 0.35 -19.13 7.93
C GLU A 148 -0.95 -18.48 8.43
N ASN A 149 -0.87 -17.23 8.91
CA ASN A 149 -2.00 -16.44 9.41
C ASN A 149 -2.55 -15.47 8.35
N PHE A 150 -2.26 -15.68 7.07
CA PHE A 150 -2.73 -14.80 5.99
C PHE A 150 -4.21 -14.43 6.14
N GLY A 151 -4.50 -13.13 6.06
CA GLY A 151 -5.84 -12.58 6.13
C GLY A 151 -6.44 -12.50 7.53
N ARG A 152 -5.78 -12.97 8.58
CA ARG A 152 -6.21 -12.71 9.95
C ARG A 152 -6.00 -11.23 10.30
N VAL A 153 -6.99 -10.65 10.98
CA VAL A 153 -6.95 -9.27 11.47
C VAL A 153 -6.54 -9.26 12.94
N TYR A 154 -5.67 -8.32 13.31
CA TYR A 154 -5.06 -8.27 14.63
C TYR A 154 -4.78 -6.83 15.08
N GLY A 155 -4.67 -6.62 16.39
CA GLY A 155 -4.32 -5.32 16.97
C GLY A 155 -2.88 -5.35 17.49
N ALA A 156 -2.11 -4.31 17.19
CA ALA A 156 -0.74 -4.17 17.68
C ALA A 156 -0.32 -2.69 17.71
N LYS A 157 0.84 -2.39 18.31
CA LYS A 157 1.42 -1.05 18.23
C LYS A 157 1.67 -0.65 16.76
N PRO A 158 1.55 0.65 16.44
CA PRO A 158 1.91 1.15 15.11
C PRO A 158 3.36 0.81 14.78
N SER A 159 3.64 0.53 13.52
CA SER A 159 5.00 0.31 13.04
C SER A 159 5.83 1.58 13.21
N VAL A 160 7.06 1.39 13.68
CA VAL A 160 8.05 2.45 13.84
C VAL A 160 9.34 2.00 13.18
N GLY A 161 9.91 2.86 12.34
CA GLY A 161 11.17 2.60 11.68
C GLY A 161 11.13 1.41 10.71
N PRO A 162 12.26 0.70 10.54
CA PRO A 162 12.36 -0.44 9.63
C PRO A 162 11.60 -1.69 10.11
N SER A 163 10.26 -1.63 10.19
CA SER A 163 9.42 -2.72 10.70
C SER A 163 9.22 -3.89 9.73
N GLY A 164 9.34 -3.64 8.42
CA GLY A 164 9.00 -4.57 7.33
C GLY A 164 7.50 -4.90 7.18
N VAL A 165 6.64 -4.24 7.96
CA VAL A 165 5.19 -4.51 8.03
C VAL A 165 4.34 -3.24 8.09
N LEU A 166 4.85 -2.11 7.59
CA LEU A 166 4.12 -0.83 7.57
C LEU A 166 2.81 -0.95 6.77
N ASP A 167 2.78 -1.74 5.69
CA ASP A 167 1.55 -1.93 4.90
C ASP A 167 0.45 -2.71 5.65
N ASP A 168 0.79 -3.49 6.70
CA ASP A 168 -0.18 -4.31 7.45
C ASP A 168 -1.23 -3.46 8.16
N GLU A 169 -0.87 -2.24 8.54
CA GLU A 169 -1.70 -1.29 9.28
C GLU A 169 -2.39 -0.24 8.38
N ILE A 170 -2.14 -0.29 7.07
CA ILE A 170 -2.75 0.64 6.10
C ILE A 170 -3.95 -0.02 5.43
N TRP A 171 -5.08 0.65 5.56
CA TRP A 171 -6.33 0.31 4.87
C TRP A 171 -6.62 1.37 3.82
N LEU A 172 -7.28 0.99 2.73
CA LEU A 172 -7.81 1.92 1.74
C LEU A 172 -9.32 2.00 1.95
N TRP A 173 -9.81 3.18 2.30
CA TRP A 173 -11.20 3.45 2.56
C TRP A 173 -11.92 3.89 1.28
N ASP A 174 -12.86 3.06 0.83
CA ASP A 174 -13.87 3.43 -0.17
C ASP A 174 -15.15 3.86 0.56
N LYS A 175 -15.29 5.18 0.71
CA LYS A 175 -16.44 5.79 1.39
C LYS A 175 -17.75 5.55 0.64
N GLU A 176 -17.72 5.45 -0.69
CA GLU A 176 -18.91 5.30 -1.51
C GLU A 176 -19.49 3.89 -1.34
N SER A 177 -18.65 2.86 -1.40
CA SER A 177 -19.09 1.48 -1.19
C SER A 177 -19.09 1.05 0.29
N SER A 178 -18.56 1.89 1.19
CA SER A 178 -18.35 1.58 2.62
C SER A 178 -17.42 0.38 2.87
N ILE A 179 -16.38 0.22 2.06
CA ILE A 179 -15.47 -0.94 2.11
C ILE A 179 -14.06 -0.51 2.54
N LEU A 180 -13.43 -1.31 3.41
CA LEU A 180 -12.02 -1.18 3.78
C LEU A 180 -11.19 -2.26 3.09
N TYR A 181 -10.29 -1.86 2.20
CA TYR A 181 -9.34 -2.76 1.54
C TYR A 181 -8.03 -2.78 2.31
N SER A 182 -7.52 -3.95 2.69
CA SER A 182 -6.19 -4.08 3.25
C SER A 182 -5.14 -3.87 2.16
N LYS A 183 -4.18 -2.97 2.41
CA LYS A 183 -3.01 -2.80 1.53
C LYS A 183 -2.14 -4.06 1.54
N SER A 184 -1.98 -4.70 2.70
CA SER A 184 -1.09 -5.85 2.87
C SER A 184 -1.62 -7.18 2.31
N SER A 185 -2.93 -7.43 2.35
CA SER A 185 -3.53 -8.67 1.82
C SER A 185 -4.24 -8.49 0.46
N ASN A 186 -4.48 -7.24 0.04
CA ASN A 186 -5.31 -6.92 -1.14
C ASN A 186 -6.71 -7.57 -1.07
N GLN A 187 -7.26 -7.63 0.13
CA GLN A 187 -8.57 -8.18 0.46
C GLN A 187 -9.37 -7.21 1.32
N CYS A 188 -10.66 -7.46 1.49
CA CYS A 188 -11.57 -6.57 2.20
C CYS A 188 -11.75 -6.99 3.65
N LEU A 189 -11.81 -6.03 4.57
CA LEU A 189 -12.19 -6.27 5.95
C LEU A 189 -13.61 -6.83 6.01
N GLU A 190 -13.77 -8.00 6.61
CA GLU A 190 -15.01 -8.75 6.68
C GLU A 190 -15.29 -9.16 8.13
N SER A 191 -16.53 -8.94 8.58
CA SER A 191 -17.02 -9.56 9.81
C SER A 191 -17.28 -11.05 9.55
N SER A 192 -16.71 -11.91 10.39
CA SER A 192 -16.87 -13.36 10.31
C SER A 192 -17.38 -13.92 11.63
N SER A 193 -18.09 -15.05 11.58
CA SER A 193 -18.43 -15.85 12.75
C SER A 193 -17.72 -17.20 12.65
N GLU A 194 -16.86 -17.50 13.62
CA GLU A 194 -16.16 -18.78 13.72
C GLU A 194 -16.38 -19.35 15.12
N ASN A 195 -16.94 -20.57 15.20
CA ASN A 195 -17.17 -21.28 16.46
C ASN A 195 -17.88 -20.43 17.53
N ASN A 196 -18.96 -19.74 17.15
CA ASN A 196 -19.71 -18.79 18.00
C ASN A 196 -18.92 -17.56 18.50
N THR A 197 -17.69 -17.35 18.02
CA THR A 197 -16.91 -16.14 18.26
C THR A 197 -17.05 -15.23 17.04
N GLN A 198 -17.46 -14.00 17.24
CA GLN A 198 -17.48 -13.01 16.16
C GLN A 198 -16.12 -12.32 16.06
N THR A 199 -15.51 -12.41 14.89
CA THR A 199 -14.15 -11.94 14.62
C THR A 199 -14.11 -11.12 13.34
N LEU A 200 -12.98 -10.47 13.08
CA LEU A 200 -12.65 -9.90 11.79
C LEU A 200 -11.63 -10.76 11.04
N ARG A 201 -11.74 -10.76 9.72
CA ARG A 201 -10.74 -11.30 8.79
C ARG A 201 -10.68 -10.42 7.54
N THR A 202 -9.74 -10.71 6.65
CA THR A 202 -9.81 -10.23 5.27
C THR A 202 -10.27 -11.35 4.35
N SER A 203 -11.12 -11.00 3.39
CA SER A 203 -11.69 -11.92 2.39
C SER A 203 -11.71 -11.28 1.00
N PRO A 204 -11.80 -12.08 -0.08
CA PRO A 204 -12.02 -11.55 -1.42
C PRO A 204 -13.17 -10.53 -1.45
N CYS A 205 -12.90 -9.39 -2.09
CA CYS A 205 -13.79 -8.24 -2.03
C CYS A 205 -15.05 -8.42 -2.88
N SER A 206 -16.21 -8.09 -2.32
CA SER A 206 -17.48 -8.03 -3.04
C SER A 206 -18.29 -6.80 -2.62
N LYS A 207 -18.76 -6.03 -3.60
CA LYS A 207 -19.62 -4.85 -3.35
C LYS A 207 -21.02 -5.23 -2.85
N ASP A 208 -21.42 -6.49 -3.04
CA ASP A 208 -22.73 -6.99 -2.62
C ASP A 208 -22.69 -7.58 -1.21
N ASN A 209 -21.50 -7.92 -0.70
CA ASN A 209 -21.34 -8.52 0.61
C ASN A 209 -21.53 -7.49 1.73
N ARG A 210 -22.60 -7.61 2.51
CA ARG A 210 -22.89 -6.72 3.64
C ARG A 210 -21.95 -6.90 4.83
N ASP A 211 -21.31 -8.06 4.96
CA ASP A 211 -20.33 -8.34 6.01
C ASP A 211 -19.00 -7.59 5.77
N GLN A 212 -18.80 -7.05 4.56
CA GLN A 212 -17.64 -6.24 4.19
C GLN A 212 -17.94 -4.72 4.22
N LYS A 213 -19.14 -4.33 4.65
CA LYS A 213 -19.58 -2.93 4.68
C LYS A 213 -19.54 -2.37 6.09
N TRP A 214 -18.97 -1.17 6.22
CA TRP A 214 -18.68 -0.56 7.51
C TRP A 214 -19.24 0.85 7.61
N SER A 215 -19.91 1.16 8.71
CA SER A 215 -20.34 2.52 9.04
C SER A 215 -19.36 3.12 10.04
N VAL A 216 -18.89 4.34 9.77
CA VAL A 216 -17.99 5.06 10.66
C VAL A 216 -18.76 6.24 11.25
N ALA A 217 -19.03 6.19 12.56
CA ALA A 217 -19.76 7.24 13.25
C ALA A 217 -19.43 7.23 14.74
N ASN A 218 -19.46 8.42 15.36
CA ASN A 218 -19.34 8.57 16.82
C ASN A 218 -18.08 7.92 17.42
N GLY A 219 -16.97 7.90 16.68
CA GLY A 219 -15.72 7.29 17.12
C GLY A 219 -15.72 5.76 17.11
N ASN A 220 -16.71 5.12 16.50
CA ASN A 220 -16.80 3.67 16.34
C ASN A 220 -16.89 3.28 14.86
N ILE A 221 -16.60 2.01 14.58
CA ILE A 221 -16.79 1.39 13.27
C ILE A 221 -17.72 0.18 13.45
N ALA A 222 -18.88 0.19 12.78
CA ALA A 222 -19.88 -0.87 12.90
C ALA A 222 -20.17 -1.55 11.56
N SER A 223 -20.39 -2.86 11.56
CA SER A 223 -20.81 -3.61 10.37
C SER A 223 -22.17 -3.11 9.86
N GLN A 224 -22.40 -3.15 8.55
CA GLN A 224 -23.70 -2.81 7.94
C GLN A 224 -24.53 -4.06 7.57
N ASN A 225 -24.21 -5.20 8.16
CA ASN A 225 -25.03 -6.42 8.11
C ASN A 225 -26.12 -6.40 9.19
N ASP A 226 -26.89 -7.49 9.29
CA ASP A 226 -28.02 -7.57 10.21
C ASP A 226 -27.61 -7.55 11.70
N ALA A 227 -26.36 -7.93 12.00
CA ALA A 227 -25.83 -7.88 13.37
C ALA A 227 -25.59 -6.43 13.83
N ASN A 228 -25.09 -5.57 12.94
CA ASN A 228 -24.72 -4.18 13.24
C ASN A 228 -23.78 -4.06 14.46
N PHE A 229 -22.72 -4.87 14.46
CA PHE A 229 -21.76 -4.95 15.58
C PHE A 229 -20.60 -3.99 15.38
N CYS A 230 -20.12 -3.45 16.48
CA CYS A 230 -18.97 -2.54 16.52
C CYS A 230 -17.68 -3.35 16.62
N ILE A 231 -16.64 -2.87 15.94
CA ILE A 231 -15.27 -3.36 16.15
C ILE A 231 -14.86 -3.13 17.60
N ASP A 232 -14.24 -4.13 18.20
CA ASP A 232 -13.90 -4.21 19.62
C ASP A 232 -12.49 -4.75 19.81
N VAL A 233 -11.62 -3.93 20.42
CA VAL A 233 -10.22 -4.24 20.70
C VAL A 233 -9.97 -4.10 22.19
N ASP A 234 -10.07 -5.22 22.90
CA ASP A 234 -9.81 -5.29 24.34
C ASP A 234 -8.35 -5.64 24.63
N VAL A 235 -7.61 -4.69 25.20
CA VAL A 235 -6.19 -4.85 25.57
C VAL A 235 -5.96 -5.81 26.75
N ASN A 236 -7.02 -6.11 27.52
CA ASN A 236 -6.94 -7.03 28.66
C ASN A 236 -7.35 -8.47 28.28
N ARG A 237 -7.91 -8.66 27.08
CA ARG A 237 -8.22 -10.00 26.57
C ARG A 237 -6.93 -10.78 26.35
N PRO A 238 -6.92 -12.10 26.60
CA PRO A 238 -5.79 -12.95 26.23
C PRO A 238 -5.39 -12.73 24.77
N THR A 239 -4.10 -12.49 24.56
CA THR A 239 -3.52 -12.33 23.22
C THR A 239 -3.59 -13.62 22.45
N THR A 240 -3.43 -13.51 21.14
CA THR A 240 -3.24 -14.65 20.24
C THR A 240 -1.92 -15.38 20.56
N PRO A 241 -1.69 -16.62 20.06
CA PRO A 241 -0.44 -17.35 20.31
C PRO A 241 0.82 -16.59 19.86
N ASP A 242 0.68 -15.75 18.84
CA ASP A 242 1.68 -14.84 18.29
C ASP A 242 1.81 -13.50 19.06
N GLY A 243 1.12 -13.34 20.19
CA GLY A 243 1.22 -12.19 21.09
C GLY A 243 0.44 -10.95 20.66
N ASN A 244 -0.37 -11.05 19.60
CA ASN A 244 -1.16 -9.95 19.08
C ASN A 244 -2.49 -9.81 19.82
N LEU A 245 -3.06 -8.59 19.79
CA LEU A 245 -4.41 -8.36 20.32
C LEU A 245 -5.46 -8.95 19.37
N VAL A 246 -6.50 -9.53 19.95
CA VAL A 246 -7.65 -10.02 19.19
C VAL A 246 -8.54 -8.82 18.81
N VAL A 247 -8.86 -8.70 17.52
CA VAL A 247 -9.84 -7.73 17.02
C VAL A 247 -11.14 -8.47 16.77
N ALA A 248 -12.15 -8.18 17.58
CA ALA A 248 -13.46 -8.81 17.48
C ALA A 248 -14.52 -7.81 17.00
N VAL A 249 -15.74 -8.31 16.86
CA VAL A 249 -16.94 -7.48 16.78
C VAL A 249 -17.91 -7.86 17.89
N SER A 250 -18.56 -6.88 18.48
CA SER A 250 -19.52 -7.06 19.57
C SER A 250 -20.67 -6.06 19.45
N PRO A 251 -21.83 -6.29 20.10
CA PRO A 251 -22.94 -5.35 20.07
C PRO A 251 -22.49 -3.93 20.44
N CYS A 252 -22.87 -2.94 19.65
CA CYS A 252 -22.50 -1.55 19.89
C CYS A 252 -23.13 -1.04 21.20
N ASN A 253 -22.33 -0.86 22.25
CA ASN A 253 -22.80 -0.49 23.59
C ASN A 253 -21.86 0.50 24.32
N LYS A 254 -21.03 1.23 23.56
CA LYS A 254 -20.11 2.27 24.06
C LYS A 254 -19.12 1.76 25.11
N GLN A 255 -18.70 0.50 25.00
CA GLN A 255 -17.65 -0.05 25.85
C GLN A 255 -16.33 0.70 25.59
N PRO A 256 -15.43 0.85 26.59
CA PRO A 256 -14.17 1.56 26.41
C PRO A 256 -13.23 0.96 25.34
N THR A 257 -13.51 -0.25 24.87
CA THR A 257 -12.73 -1.02 23.88
C THR A 257 -13.25 -0.86 22.44
N GLN A 258 -14.41 -0.21 22.26
CA GLN A 258 -15.05 0.05 20.96
C GLN A 258 -14.71 1.40 20.29
N PRO A 259 -14.10 2.41 20.95
CA PRO A 259 -13.61 3.60 20.28
C PRO A 259 -12.50 3.25 19.29
N ILE A 260 -12.85 3.23 18.00
CA ILE A 260 -11.95 3.03 16.87
C ILE A 260 -11.99 4.26 15.98
N SER A 261 -10.89 5.02 15.96
CA SER A 261 -10.79 6.20 15.09
C SER A 261 -10.19 5.84 13.74
N ILE A 262 -10.78 6.38 12.67
CA ILE A 262 -10.22 6.32 11.32
C ILE A 262 -9.43 7.61 11.08
N VAL A 263 -8.14 7.48 10.80
CA VAL A 263 -7.26 8.64 10.55
C VAL A 263 -6.69 8.48 9.15
N GLY A 264 -6.85 9.50 8.31
CA GLY A 264 -6.25 9.52 6.98
C GLY A 264 -4.73 9.57 7.09
N ALA A 265 -4.01 8.71 6.36
CA ALA A 265 -2.55 8.68 6.38
C ALA A 265 -1.93 10.04 5.96
N ALA A 266 -2.58 10.73 5.02
CA ALA A 266 -2.20 12.08 4.56
C ALA A 266 -2.50 13.21 5.57
N ASP A 267 -3.19 12.89 6.66
CA ASP A 267 -3.63 13.78 7.74
C ASP A 267 -3.05 13.36 9.10
N GLU A 268 -2.32 12.25 9.15
CA GLU A 268 -1.63 11.75 10.33
C GLU A 268 -0.20 12.31 10.40
N PRO A 269 0.14 13.13 11.40
CA PRO A 269 1.49 13.66 11.53
C PRO A 269 2.48 12.54 11.86
N LEU A 270 3.61 12.53 11.16
CA LEU A 270 4.72 11.62 11.34
C LEU A 270 5.98 12.42 11.70
N GLU A 271 6.86 11.83 12.49
CA GLU A 271 8.25 12.25 12.60
C GLU A 271 9.10 11.32 11.72
N ILE A 272 9.98 11.92 10.91
CA ILE A 272 10.93 11.22 10.06
C ILE A 272 12.32 11.43 10.68
N GLY A 273 12.74 10.49 11.51
CA GLY A 273 14.08 10.43 12.07
C GLY A 273 15.11 9.99 11.04
N ILE A 274 16.38 10.26 11.29
CA ILE A 274 17.52 9.78 10.49
C ILE A 274 18.58 9.13 11.37
N ARG A 275 19.29 8.13 10.83
CA ARG A 275 20.28 7.32 11.58
C ARG A 275 19.64 6.75 12.86
N SER A 276 20.38 6.73 13.97
CA SER A 276 20.05 5.94 15.15
C SER A 276 20.17 6.73 16.46
N ASP A 277 19.68 7.98 16.51
CA ASP A 277 18.91 8.55 17.64
C ASP A 277 18.89 10.09 17.62
N GLY A 278 17.69 10.67 17.77
CA GLY A 278 17.47 12.10 17.98
C GLY A 278 17.53 13.00 16.75
N ASP A 279 18.13 12.54 15.65
CA ASP A 279 18.19 13.32 14.42
C ASP A 279 16.85 13.24 13.66
N VAL A 280 16.34 14.38 13.21
CA VAL A 280 15.05 14.46 12.52
C VAL A 280 15.12 15.30 11.25
N LEU A 281 14.36 14.90 10.24
CA LEU A 281 14.07 15.69 9.05
C LEU A 281 13.24 16.91 9.45
N ILE A 282 13.70 18.09 9.10
CA ILE A 282 13.06 19.35 9.48
C ILE A 282 12.92 20.28 8.29
N GLU A 283 11.79 20.98 8.25
CA GLU A 283 11.64 22.18 7.44
C GLU A 283 11.90 23.42 8.29
N LEU A 284 12.89 24.23 7.91
CA LEU A 284 13.12 25.55 8.49
C LEU A 284 13.39 26.58 7.40
N SER A 285 12.63 27.68 7.42
CA SER A 285 12.76 28.78 6.45
C SER A 285 12.71 28.31 4.98
N GLY A 286 11.83 27.35 4.67
CA GLY A 286 11.66 26.77 3.33
C GLY A 286 12.76 25.80 2.88
N LYS A 287 13.71 25.47 3.77
CA LYS A 287 14.78 24.49 3.51
C LYS A 287 14.48 23.17 4.20
N VAL A 288 14.80 22.07 3.53
CA VAL A 288 14.71 20.72 4.10
C VAL A 288 16.11 20.26 4.53
N THR A 289 16.28 20.04 5.82
CA THR A 289 17.57 19.70 6.44
C THR A 289 17.34 18.59 7.47
N TRP A 290 18.40 18.11 8.11
CA TRP A 290 18.29 17.29 9.30
C TRP A 290 18.97 17.97 10.50
N LYS A 291 18.45 17.73 11.71
CA LYS A 291 18.96 18.31 12.96
C LYS A 291 18.89 17.35 14.13
N ASN A 292 19.82 17.50 15.08
CA ASN A 292 19.76 16.89 16.40
C ASN A 292 18.58 17.48 17.19
N THR A 293 17.96 16.70 18.10
CA THR A 293 16.78 17.13 18.87
C THR A 293 17.11 18.28 19.84
N LEU A 294 17.14 19.52 19.37
CA LEU A 294 17.19 20.73 20.20
C LEU A 294 15.96 21.60 19.88
N GLN A 295 15.29 22.08 20.93
CA GLN A 295 14.00 22.80 20.90
C GLN A 295 13.92 23.92 19.84
N SER A 296 12.92 23.89 18.94
CA SER A 296 11.64 24.64 19.08
C SER A 296 10.87 24.73 17.74
N ASP A 297 9.74 24.00 17.69
CA ASP A 297 8.48 24.12 16.93
C ASP A 297 8.08 22.72 16.46
N SER A 298 7.10 22.14 17.14
CA SER A 298 6.64 20.76 16.90
C SER A 298 6.15 20.54 15.46
N LYS A 299 5.72 21.58 14.74
CA LYS A 299 5.22 21.44 13.36
C LYS A 299 6.33 21.32 12.33
N SER A 300 7.48 21.98 12.55
CA SER A 300 8.61 22.01 11.59
C SER A 300 9.24 20.63 11.34
N ARG A 301 9.15 19.73 12.33
CA ARG A 301 9.67 18.36 12.27
C ARG A 301 8.61 17.31 11.94
N GLN A 302 7.37 17.76 11.70
CA GLN A 302 6.25 16.87 11.42
C GLN A 302 5.90 16.89 9.94
N TRP A 303 5.64 15.70 9.42
CA TRP A 303 5.37 15.45 8.02
C TRP A 303 4.09 14.64 7.89
N PHE A 304 3.45 14.69 6.73
CA PHE A 304 2.39 13.78 6.34
C PHE A 304 2.91 12.92 5.21
N TYR A 305 2.60 11.64 5.23
CA TYR A 305 2.90 10.74 4.12
C TYR A 305 1.61 10.12 3.61
N ASP A 306 1.34 10.35 2.33
CA ASP A 306 0.25 9.68 1.64
C ASP A 306 0.80 8.49 0.85
N PRO A 307 0.56 7.24 1.28
CA PRO A 307 1.06 6.05 0.60
C PRO A 307 0.31 5.71 -0.68
N VAL A 308 -0.77 6.43 -1.04
CA VAL A 308 -1.57 6.28 -2.27
C VAL A 308 -1.07 7.23 -3.35
N ILE A 309 -0.94 8.53 -3.07
CA ILE A 309 -0.36 9.46 -4.06
C ILE A 309 1.17 9.55 -3.98
N GLN A 310 1.78 8.84 -3.01
CA GLN A 310 3.23 8.77 -2.78
C GLN A 310 3.86 10.13 -2.48
N SER A 311 3.19 10.99 -1.71
CA SER A 311 3.69 12.34 -1.40
C SER A 311 4.12 12.48 0.05
N ILE A 312 5.22 13.20 0.30
CA ILE A 312 5.63 13.66 1.63
C ILE A 312 5.34 15.16 1.70
N LYS A 313 4.51 15.57 2.65
CA LYS A 313 4.03 16.95 2.81
C LYS A 313 4.43 17.49 4.18
N SER A 314 5.03 18.67 4.22
CA SER A 314 5.36 19.32 5.49
C SER A 314 4.10 19.71 6.26
N LYS A 315 4.11 19.53 7.58
CA LYS A 315 3.04 20.06 8.44
C LYS A 315 3.11 21.56 8.64
N SER A 316 4.31 22.15 8.58
CA SER A 316 4.52 23.58 8.80
C SER A 316 4.02 24.40 7.61
N SER A 317 4.60 24.20 6.43
CA SER A 317 4.28 24.99 5.23
C SER A 317 3.14 24.42 4.38
N ARG A 318 2.76 23.15 4.59
CA ARG A 318 1.80 22.40 3.73
C ARG A 318 2.30 22.15 2.30
N LEU A 319 3.58 22.41 2.03
CA LEU A 319 4.24 22.12 0.76
C LEU A 319 4.74 20.66 0.71
N CYS A 320 4.89 20.14 -0.50
CA CYS A 320 5.35 18.78 -0.76
C CYS A 320 6.85 18.75 -1.06
N LEU A 321 7.50 17.66 -0.64
CA LEU A 321 8.90 17.36 -0.94
C LEU A 321 9.04 17.09 -2.45
N ASP A 322 9.89 17.86 -3.12
CA ASP A 322 10.07 17.86 -4.57
C ASP A 322 11.57 17.69 -4.90
N ALA A 323 11.89 16.78 -5.81
CA ALA A 323 13.24 16.57 -6.31
C ALA A 323 13.31 16.85 -7.83
N PRO A 324 13.41 18.12 -8.25
CA PRO A 324 13.27 18.48 -9.67
C PRO A 324 14.48 18.08 -10.53
N GLU A 325 15.61 17.73 -9.91
CA GLU A 325 16.84 17.36 -10.60
C GLU A 325 17.09 15.85 -10.49
N HIS A 326 16.85 15.09 -11.56
CA HIS A 326 17.13 13.66 -11.64
C HIS A 326 18.63 13.36 -11.80
N LYS A 327 19.43 13.68 -10.79
CA LYS A 327 20.88 13.41 -10.76
C LYS A 327 21.38 13.24 -9.34
N HIS A 328 22.57 12.64 -9.21
CA HIS A 328 23.26 12.56 -7.93
C HIS A 328 23.60 13.96 -7.41
N GLY A 329 23.26 14.23 -6.14
CA GLY A 329 23.39 15.55 -5.54
C GLY A 329 22.28 16.53 -5.96
N GLY A 330 21.26 16.05 -6.68
CA GLY A 330 20.10 16.84 -7.07
C GLY A 330 19.42 17.49 -5.86
N SER A 331 18.92 18.71 -6.06
CA SER A 331 18.25 19.47 -5.00
C SER A 331 16.94 18.79 -4.58
N VAL A 332 16.67 18.81 -3.29
CA VAL A 332 15.38 18.45 -2.71
C VAL A 332 14.82 19.70 -2.05
N VAL A 333 13.65 20.13 -2.49
CA VAL A 333 13.03 21.41 -2.12
C VAL A 333 11.58 21.19 -1.70
N LEU A 334 10.91 22.27 -1.32
CA LEU A 334 9.48 22.29 -1.07
C LEU A 334 8.76 23.05 -2.17
N ALA A 335 7.69 22.47 -2.70
CA ALA A 335 6.87 23.05 -3.75
C ALA A 335 5.38 22.82 -3.47
N ASN A 336 4.51 23.52 -4.22
CA ASN A 336 3.08 23.27 -4.16
C ASN A 336 2.81 21.79 -4.48
N CYS A 337 1.98 21.15 -3.66
CA CYS A 337 1.63 19.76 -3.84
C CYS A 337 0.81 19.59 -5.14
N ASP A 338 1.29 18.75 -6.04
CA ASP A 338 0.58 18.32 -7.24
C ASP A 338 0.61 16.79 -7.32
N PRO A 339 -0.55 16.09 -7.23
CA PRO A 339 -0.59 14.63 -7.30
C PRO A 339 -0.16 14.07 -8.66
N ASN A 340 0.00 14.89 -9.70
CA ASN A 340 0.52 14.46 -11.01
C ASN A 340 2.01 14.78 -11.19
N ASN A 341 2.62 15.56 -10.29
CA ASN A 341 4.03 15.91 -10.40
C ASN A 341 4.91 14.69 -10.09
N VAL A 342 5.59 14.21 -11.11
CA VAL A 342 6.47 13.04 -11.03
C VAL A 342 7.67 13.25 -10.11
N ASN A 343 8.07 14.50 -9.83
CA ASN A 343 9.17 14.86 -8.93
C ASN A 343 8.78 14.85 -7.45
N GLN A 344 7.49 14.67 -7.13
CA GLN A 344 6.95 14.67 -5.78
C GLN A 344 6.56 13.26 -5.30
N LYS A 345 7.12 12.23 -5.96
CA LYS A 345 6.77 10.83 -5.72
C LYS A 345 7.86 10.13 -4.90
N TRP A 346 7.50 9.70 -3.70
CA TRP A 346 8.38 9.10 -2.71
C TRP A 346 7.80 7.77 -2.21
N VAL A 347 8.63 6.74 -2.10
CA VAL A 347 8.27 5.42 -1.62
C VAL A 347 9.10 5.08 -0.40
N LEU A 348 8.42 4.80 0.71
CA LEU A 348 9.06 4.33 1.93
C LEU A 348 9.45 2.86 1.80
N ASN A 349 10.71 2.55 2.08
CA ASN A 349 11.19 1.18 2.25
C ASN A 349 11.34 0.90 3.75
N ASP A 350 10.26 0.38 4.33
CA ASP A 350 10.16 0.03 5.75
C ASP A 350 10.98 -1.21 6.14
N PHE A 351 11.78 -1.81 5.24
CA PHE A 351 12.72 -2.86 5.58
C PHE A 351 14.13 -2.32 5.82
N THR A 352 14.50 -1.25 5.12
CA THR A 352 15.85 -0.67 5.17
C THR A 352 15.89 0.74 5.74
N GLY A 353 14.73 1.37 5.90
CA GLY A 353 14.61 2.79 6.25
C GLY A 353 14.87 3.73 5.08
N GLN A 354 15.13 3.25 3.86
CA GLN A 354 15.33 4.14 2.72
C GLN A 354 14.03 4.82 2.28
N ILE A 355 14.10 6.10 1.91
CA ILE A 355 13.02 6.80 1.22
C ILE A 355 13.45 6.93 -0.24
N HIS A 356 12.93 6.05 -1.09
CA HIS A 356 13.23 6.05 -2.52
C HIS A 356 12.41 7.12 -3.23
N HIS A 357 12.96 7.69 -4.30
CA HIS A 357 12.15 8.44 -5.25
C HIS A 357 11.46 7.47 -6.21
N ALA A 358 10.17 7.63 -6.46
CA ALA A 358 9.36 6.62 -7.16
C ALA A 358 9.61 6.57 -8.68
N THR A 359 9.91 7.72 -9.29
CA THR A 359 10.08 7.88 -10.76
C THR A 359 11.55 8.07 -11.18
N HIS A 360 12.33 8.81 -10.38
CA HIS A 360 13.80 8.85 -10.44
C HIS A 360 14.40 7.55 -9.87
N PHE A 361 14.24 6.45 -10.62
CA PHE A 361 14.69 5.13 -10.20
C PHE A 361 16.19 5.09 -9.87
N GLY A 362 16.51 4.45 -8.75
CA GLY A 362 17.89 4.33 -8.27
C GLY A 362 18.34 5.50 -7.37
N PHE A 363 17.46 6.46 -7.10
CA PHE A 363 17.72 7.54 -6.17
C PHE A 363 16.90 7.42 -4.87
N SER A 364 17.50 7.87 -3.78
CA SER A 364 16.89 7.98 -2.45
C SER A 364 17.10 9.38 -1.87
N LEU A 365 16.24 9.77 -0.94
CA LEU A 365 16.49 10.91 -0.05
C LEU A 365 17.73 10.60 0.80
N GLY A 366 18.71 11.47 0.76
CA GLY A 366 19.94 11.35 1.52
C GLY A 366 20.29 12.63 2.26
N ALA A 367 20.76 12.49 3.48
CA ALA A 367 21.34 13.59 4.23
C ALA A 367 22.85 13.72 3.99
N PRO A 368 23.41 14.93 4.16
CA PRO A 368 24.85 15.11 4.32
C PRO A 368 25.31 14.72 5.73
N ASP A 369 26.62 14.57 5.92
CA ASP A 369 27.21 14.31 7.25
C ASP A 369 27.08 15.51 8.20
N ASP A 370 27.04 16.73 7.65
CA ASP A 370 26.93 17.96 8.43
C ASP A 370 25.49 18.19 8.93
N VAL A 371 25.36 18.50 10.23
CA VAL A 371 24.11 18.98 10.86
C VAL A 371 23.65 20.24 10.13
N ASP A 372 22.34 20.44 10.00
CA ASP A 372 21.72 21.55 9.25
C ASP A 372 22.00 21.53 7.74
N GLY A 373 22.69 20.51 7.24
CA GLY A 373 22.94 20.34 5.83
C GLY A 373 21.66 20.00 5.05
N LEU A 374 21.56 20.53 3.83
CA LEU A 374 20.42 20.27 2.94
C LEU A 374 20.39 18.81 2.53
N VAL A 375 19.22 18.17 2.67
CA VAL A 375 19.00 16.85 2.10
C VAL A 375 19.02 16.92 0.57
N ARG A 376 19.45 15.83 -0.05
CA ARG A 376 19.68 15.74 -1.50
C ARG A 376 19.15 14.44 -2.06
N LEU A 377 18.98 14.43 -3.37
CA LEU A 377 18.74 13.20 -4.12
C LEU A 377 20.08 12.49 -4.36
N LEU A 378 20.29 11.34 -3.73
CA LEU A 378 21.53 10.56 -3.79
C LEU A 378 21.29 9.17 -4.40
N TRP A 379 22.34 8.53 -4.90
CA TRP A 379 22.24 7.15 -5.36
C TRP A 379 21.80 6.26 -4.20
N SER A 380 20.80 5.40 -4.42
CA SER A 380 20.28 4.51 -3.40
C SER A 380 21.36 3.51 -2.95
N ASP A 381 21.75 3.60 -1.69
CA ASP A 381 22.65 2.67 -1.03
C ASP A 381 22.08 2.29 0.34
N LYS A 382 21.67 1.02 0.47
CA LYS A 382 21.07 0.51 1.70
C LYS A 382 22.05 0.39 2.86
N ASN A 383 23.35 0.50 2.61
CA ASN A 383 24.38 0.48 3.66
C ASN A 383 24.76 1.89 4.11
N ASN A 384 24.29 2.92 3.40
CA ASN A 384 24.55 4.31 3.76
C ASN A 384 23.60 4.76 4.87
N VAL A 385 24.15 4.97 6.07
CA VAL A 385 23.41 5.42 7.26
C VAL A 385 22.71 6.78 7.07
N ASN A 386 23.21 7.62 6.15
CA ASN A 386 22.60 8.90 5.81
C ASN A 386 21.37 8.77 4.90
N GLN A 387 20.99 7.54 4.55
CA GLN A 387 19.76 7.19 3.85
C GLN A 387 18.85 6.31 4.71
N HIS A 388 19.18 6.10 5.99
CA HIS A 388 18.35 5.34 6.91
C HIS A 388 17.43 6.28 7.68
N TRP A 389 16.16 6.27 7.30
CA TRP A 389 15.12 7.07 7.89
C TRP A 389 14.21 6.19 8.76
N ASN A 390 13.82 6.71 9.92
CA ASN A 390 12.89 6.07 10.84
C ASN A 390 11.58 6.86 10.84
N ILE A 391 10.46 6.21 10.55
CA ILE A 391 9.17 6.88 10.46
C ILE A 391 8.34 6.46 11.66
N LYS A 392 7.82 7.46 12.36
CA LYS A 392 7.05 7.26 13.59
C LYS A 392 5.80 8.11 13.53
N PRO A 393 4.60 7.50 13.65
CA PRO A 393 3.38 8.26 13.87
C PRO A 393 3.50 9.11 15.14
N VAL A 394 3.25 10.40 15.01
CA VAL A 394 3.07 11.28 16.16
C VAL A 394 1.60 11.16 16.54
N LYS A 395 1.35 10.57 17.71
CA LYS A 395 0.02 10.59 18.29
C LYS A 395 -0.35 12.07 18.51
N ALA A 396 -1.22 12.61 17.66
CA ALA A 396 -2.04 13.72 18.09
C ALA A 396 -2.86 13.13 19.23
N ASN A 397 -2.63 13.59 20.46
CA ASN A 397 -3.41 13.13 21.62
C ASN A 397 -4.88 13.03 21.21
N ALA A 398 -5.46 11.84 21.37
CA ALA A 398 -6.85 11.55 21.10
C ALA A 398 -7.77 12.49 21.89
#